data_AF-A7TMB9-F1
#
_entry.id   AF-A7TMB9-F1
#
_cell.length_a   1.000
_cell.length_b   1.000
_cell.length_c   1.000
_cell.angle_alpha   90.00
_cell.angle_beta   90.00
_cell.angle_gamma   90.00
#
_symmetry.space_group_name_H-M   'P 1'
#
loop_
_entity.id
_entity.type
_entity.pdbx_description
1 polymer ?
#
loop_
_entity_poly.entity_id
_entity_poly.type
_entity_poly.pdbx_seq_one_letter_code
_entity_poly.pdbx_strand_id
1 'polypeptide(L)'
;MQSSSIPKTRNQIEVQIGLVGDAQVGKTSLMVKYVQNIFNDEYTQTLGVNFLKRKVSVRSTDIVFSILDLGGQKEFINMLPIASIGSSAIIFLFDLTRPETLNSIKEWYRQANGLNDQAIPILVGTKYDLFIDLDQSTQEKISRIAMQYAQVMNAPLIFTSTAKSINVQKIFKIALSKIFNLTLTISEINEIGDPLLIYKTLGNRSTPIANASASSSASSPSAST
;
A
#
# COMPACT_ATOMS: atom_id res chain seq x y z
N MET A 1 2.55 -7.40 50.94
CA MET A 1 2.82 -6.38 49.90
C MET A 1 2.37 -6.96 48.56
N GLN A 2 1.16 -6.64 48.11
CA GLN A 2 0.73 -6.97 46.75
C GLN A 2 1.09 -5.79 45.85
N SER A 3 2.04 -6.00 44.93
CA SER A 3 2.34 -5.02 43.89
C SER A 3 1.19 -5.00 42.89
N SER A 4 0.27 -4.06 43.06
CA SER A 4 -0.74 -3.72 42.05
C SER A 4 -0.02 -3.23 40.78
N SER A 5 0.08 -4.08 39.77
CA SER A 5 0.57 -3.70 38.44
C SER A 5 -0.46 -2.75 37.82
N ILE A 6 -0.16 -1.45 37.84
CA ILE A 6 -0.90 -0.44 37.08
C ILE A 6 -0.94 -0.92 35.62
N PRO A 7 -2.12 -1.05 34.98
CA PRO A 7 -2.16 -1.39 33.57
C PRO A 7 -1.44 -0.27 32.81
N LYS A 8 -0.28 -0.58 32.24
CA LYS A 8 0.42 0.34 31.33
C LYS A 8 -0.53 0.61 30.17
N THR A 9 -1.12 1.80 30.13
CA THR A 9 -1.89 2.28 28.98
C THR A 9 -0.95 2.25 27.77
N ARG A 10 -1.14 1.26 26.89
CA ARG A 10 -0.39 1.21 25.64
C ARG A 10 -0.94 2.29 24.73
N ASN A 11 -0.06 3.08 24.12
CA ASN A 11 -0.46 4.03 23.10
C ASN A 11 -1.10 3.28 21.95
N GLN A 12 -2.29 3.70 21.52
CA GLN A 12 -3.00 3.08 20.41
C GLN A 12 -3.01 4.03 19.22
N ILE A 13 -2.68 3.51 18.04
CA ILE A 13 -2.71 4.25 16.78
C ILE A 13 -3.57 3.47 15.79
N GLU A 14 -4.53 4.13 15.14
CA GLU A 14 -5.32 3.55 14.06
C GLU A 14 -4.71 3.90 12.71
N VAL A 15 -4.60 2.91 11.84
CA VAL A 15 -4.08 3.04 10.47
C VAL A 15 -5.14 2.52 9.52
N GLN A 16 -5.71 3.41 8.71
CA GLN A 16 -6.70 3.06 7.70
C GLN A 16 -6.01 2.70 6.38
N ILE A 17 -6.40 1.57 5.80
CA ILE A 17 -5.85 1.05 4.54
C ILE A 17 -7.02 0.76 3.59
N GLY A 18 -7.04 1.42 2.44
CA GLY A 18 -7.99 1.12 1.36
C GLY A 18 -7.45 0.05 0.41
N LEU A 19 -8.30 -0.87 -0.05
CA LEU A 19 -8.00 -1.84 -1.11
C LEU A 19 -8.84 -1.53 -2.35
N VAL A 20 -8.20 -1.30 -3.48
CA VAL A 20 -8.86 -0.95 -4.75
C VAL A 20 -8.27 -1.73 -5.92
N GLY A 21 -9.05 -1.90 -6.99
CA GLY A 21 -8.69 -2.70 -8.16
C GLY A 21 -9.88 -3.50 -8.68
N ASP A 22 -9.70 -4.17 -9.81
CA ASP A 22 -10.78 -4.88 -10.50
C ASP A 22 -11.38 -6.04 -9.68
N ALA A 23 -12.53 -6.53 -10.11
CA ALA A 23 -13.14 -7.72 -9.51
C ALA A 23 -12.21 -8.94 -9.65
N GLN A 24 -12.24 -9.82 -8.66
CA GLN A 24 -11.51 -11.11 -8.64
C GLN A 24 -9.97 -11.03 -8.68
N VAL A 25 -9.38 -9.85 -8.50
CA VAL A 25 -7.92 -9.69 -8.34
C VAL A 25 -7.40 -10.13 -6.97
N GLY A 26 -8.27 -10.54 -6.03
CA GLY A 26 -7.86 -11.09 -4.73
C GLY A 26 -7.78 -10.11 -3.56
N LYS A 27 -8.46 -8.95 -3.65
CA LYS A 27 -8.52 -7.93 -2.57
C LYS A 27 -9.07 -8.49 -1.25
N THR A 28 -10.26 -9.10 -1.32
CA THR A 28 -10.93 -9.71 -0.18
C THR A 28 -10.11 -10.85 0.42
N SER A 29 -9.57 -11.73 -0.41
CA SER A 29 -8.72 -12.84 0.03
C SER A 29 -7.46 -12.32 0.73
N LEU A 30 -6.82 -11.26 0.22
CA LEU A 30 -5.67 -10.63 0.87
C LEU A 30 -6.05 -10.06 2.25
N MET A 31 -7.17 -9.32 2.33
CA MET A 31 -7.66 -8.75 3.59
C MET A 31 -7.93 -9.84 4.62
N VAL A 32 -8.70 -10.87 4.26
CA VAL A 32 -9.04 -12.00 5.14
C VAL A 32 -7.78 -12.75 5.56
N LYS A 33 -6.88 -13.05 4.63
CA LYS A 33 -5.62 -13.75 4.94
C LYS A 33 -4.74 -12.94 5.87
N TYR A 34 -4.67 -11.63 5.69
CA TYR A 34 -3.90 -10.80 6.61
C TYR A 34 -4.56 -10.74 7.99
N VAL A 35 -5.88 -10.55 8.09
CA VAL A 35 -6.56 -10.35 9.38
C VAL A 35 -6.68 -11.65 10.16
N GLN A 36 -7.13 -12.72 9.51
CA GLN A 36 -7.54 -13.98 10.14
C GLN A 36 -6.49 -15.09 9.98
N ASN A 37 -5.46 -14.89 9.16
CA ASN A 37 -4.48 -15.92 8.76
C ASN A 37 -5.06 -17.12 7.99
N ILE A 38 -6.32 -17.02 7.55
CA ILE A 38 -7.04 -18.06 6.81
C ILE A 38 -7.10 -17.70 5.31
N PHE A 39 -7.01 -18.71 4.44
CA PHE A 39 -7.29 -18.56 3.02
C PHE A 39 -8.48 -19.48 2.67
N ASN A 40 -9.47 -18.94 1.96
CA ASN A 40 -10.55 -19.72 1.36
C ASN A 40 -10.44 -19.55 -0.15
N ASP A 41 -10.46 -20.67 -0.87
CA ASP A 41 -10.37 -20.71 -2.34
C ASP A 41 -11.74 -20.48 -3.00
N GLU A 42 -12.83 -20.61 -2.24
CA GLU A 42 -14.17 -20.27 -2.71
C GLU A 42 -14.32 -18.74 -2.85
N TYR A 43 -14.52 -18.29 -4.09
CA TYR A 43 -14.80 -16.89 -4.37
C TYR A 43 -16.20 -16.52 -3.89
N THR A 44 -16.26 -15.58 -2.94
CA THR A 44 -17.48 -14.86 -2.60
C THR A 44 -17.35 -13.42 -3.06
N GLN A 45 -18.31 -12.94 -3.85
CA GLN A 45 -18.33 -11.57 -4.34
C GLN A 45 -18.53 -10.58 -3.19
N THR A 46 -17.63 -9.61 -3.05
CA THR A 46 -17.86 -8.44 -2.19
C THR A 46 -18.90 -7.53 -2.82
N LEU A 47 -20.01 -7.33 -2.11
CA LEU A 47 -21.05 -6.36 -2.46
C LEU A 47 -20.75 -5.04 -1.73
N GLY A 48 -20.46 -3.98 -2.48
CA GLY A 48 -20.17 -2.66 -1.90
C GLY A 48 -18.79 -2.59 -1.22
N VAL A 49 -18.75 -2.45 0.10
CA VAL A 49 -17.51 -2.32 0.89
C VAL A 49 -17.53 -3.27 2.08
N ASN A 50 -16.45 -4.02 2.27
CA ASN A 50 -16.22 -4.83 3.45
C ASN A 50 -15.12 -4.22 4.33
N PHE A 51 -15.13 -4.56 5.62
CA PHE A 51 -14.27 -3.94 6.61
C PHE A 51 -13.79 -4.96 7.64
N LEU A 52 -12.47 -5.01 7.87
CA LEU A 52 -11.88 -5.81 8.93
C LEU A 52 -10.79 -5.04 9.70
N LYS A 53 -10.72 -5.27 11.01
CA LYS A 53 -9.66 -4.74 11.88
C LYS A 53 -8.64 -5.80 12.25
N ARG A 54 -7.36 -5.44 12.28
CA ARG A 54 -6.28 -6.25 12.87
C ARG A 54 -5.42 -5.41 13.81
N LYS A 55 -5.30 -5.84 15.07
CA LYS A 55 -4.39 -5.24 16.04
C LYS A 55 -3.01 -5.90 15.97
N VAL A 56 -1.96 -5.10 15.90
CA VAL A 56 -0.56 -5.53 15.93
C VAL A 56 0.17 -4.71 16.99
N SER A 57 0.80 -5.37 17.96
CA SER A 57 1.61 -4.70 18.97
C SER A 57 3.06 -4.56 18.50
N VAL A 58 3.57 -3.33 18.47
CA VAL A 58 4.97 -3.00 18.17
C VAL A 58 5.55 -2.23 19.36
N ARG A 59 6.47 -2.87 20.10
CA ARG A 59 7.04 -2.34 21.35
C ARG A 59 5.92 -1.98 22.36
N SER A 60 5.79 -0.72 22.73
CA SER A 60 4.78 -0.20 23.67
C SER A 60 3.56 0.41 22.98
N THR A 61 3.46 0.30 21.65
CA THR A 61 2.39 0.87 20.85
C THR A 61 1.58 -0.23 20.20
N ASP A 62 0.26 -0.13 20.32
CA ASP A 62 -0.68 -0.99 19.63
C ASP A 62 -1.16 -0.28 18.35
N ILE A 63 -0.88 -0.89 17.20
CA ILE A 63 -1.34 -0.40 15.90
C ILE A 63 -2.59 -1.19 15.52
N VAL A 64 -3.68 -0.49 15.23
CA VAL A 64 -4.92 -1.09 14.73
C VAL A 64 -5.02 -0.77 13.24
N PHE A 65 -4.82 -1.79 12.41
CA PHE A 65 -5.13 -1.69 10.99
C PHE A 65 -6.63 -1.79 10.79
N SER A 66 -7.20 -0.82 10.10
CA SER A 66 -8.59 -0.75 9.68
C SER A 66 -8.59 -0.87 8.16
N ILE A 67 -8.91 -2.05 7.64
CA ILE A 67 -8.75 -2.39 6.22
C ILE A 67 -10.13 -2.35 5.55
N LEU A 68 -10.25 -1.53 4.50
CA LEU A 68 -11.47 -1.36 3.72
C LEU A 68 -11.29 -2.03 2.36
N ASP A 69 -12.11 -3.05 2.08
CA ASP A 69 -12.14 -3.79 0.81
C ASP A 69 -13.31 -3.31 -0.06
N LEU A 70 -13.01 -2.67 -1.19
CA LEU A 70 -14.01 -2.18 -2.13
C LEU A 70 -14.36 -3.26 -3.17
N GLY A 71 -15.64 -3.44 -3.47
CA GLY A 71 -16.11 -4.24 -4.60
C GLY A 71 -15.47 -3.77 -5.91
N GLY A 72 -14.87 -4.70 -6.68
CA GLY A 72 -14.14 -4.35 -7.90
C GLY A 72 -15.00 -4.24 -9.15
N GLN A 73 -16.32 -4.40 -9.02
CA GLN A 73 -17.25 -4.26 -10.12
C GLN A 73 -17.58 -2.78 -10.36
N LYS A 74 -17.89 -2.42 -11.61
CA LYS A 74 -18.13 -1.02 -12.00
C LYS A 74 -19.30 -0.40 -11.26
N GLU A 75 -20.28 -1.19 -10.86
CA GLU A 75 -21.48 -0.78 -10.13
C GLU A 75 -21.15 -0.25 -8.73
N PHE A 76 -19.99 -0.63 -8.17
CA PHE A 76 -19.54 -0.17 -6.84
C PHE A 76 -18.54 0.98 -6.89
N ILE A 77 -18.22 1.53 -8.08
CA ILE A 77 -17.25 2.63 -8.22
C ILE A 77 -17.64 3.87 -7.41
N ASN A 78 -18.95 4.12 -7.26
CA ASN A 78 -19.48 5.24 -6.46
C ASN A 78 -19.16 5.12 -4.96
N MET A 79 -18.73 3.95 -4.50
CA MET A 79 -18.31 3.70 -3.12
C MET A 79 -16.79 3.85 -2.92
N LEU A 80 -16.02 4.16 -3.97
CA LEU A 80 -14.58 4.43 -3.89
C LEU A 80 -14.18 5.49 -2.84
N PRO A 81 -14.97 6.56 -2.57
CA PRO A 81 -14.66 7.49 -1.49
C PRO A 81 -14.52 6.82 -0.12
N ILE A 82 -15.26 5.74 0.17
CA ILE A 82 -15.21 5.03 1.46
C ILE A 82 -13.84 4.37 1.66
N ALA A 83 -13.26 3.80 0.62
CA ALA A 83 -11.94 3.16 0.70
C ALA A 83 -10.78 4.17 0.56
N SER A 84 -11.04 5.38 0.05
CA SER A 84 -9.99 6.36 -0.28
C SER A 84 -9.85 7.46 0.76
N ILE A 85 -10.96 8.10 1.17
CA ILE A 85 -10.93 9.24 2.09
C ILE A 85 -10.52 8.77 3.50
N GLY A 86 -9.56 9.46 4.11
CA GLY A 86 -9.05 9.12 5.45
C GLY A 86 -8.02 7.97 5.48
N SER A 87 -7.91 7.19 4.40
CA SER A 87 -6.89 6.15 4.27
C SER A 87 -5.48 6.74 4.36
N SER A 88 -4.64 6.15 5.22
CA SER A 88 -3.22 6.49 5.34
C SER A 88 -2.40 5.89 4.19
N ALA A 89 -2.84 4.77 3.64
CA ALA A 89 -2.33 4.18 2.41
C ALA A 89 -3.47 3.54 1.61
N ILE A 90 -3.32 3.51 0.29
CA ILE A 90 -4.24 2.84 -0.62
C ILE A 90 -3.43 1.80 -1.39
N ILE A 91 -3.88 0.54 -1.30
CA ILE A 91 -3.29 -0.59 -2.00
C ILE A 91 -4.08 -0.79 -3.29
N PHE A 92 -3.37 -0.65 -4.42
CA PHE A 92 -3.86 -0.88 -5.77
C PHE A 92 -3.49 -2.31 -6.18
N LEU A 93 -4.48 -3.17 -6.34
CA LEU A 93 -4.29 -4.59 -6.63
C LEU A 93 -4.63 -4.91 -8.09
N PHE A 94 -3.74 -5.65 -8.74
CA PHE A 94 -3.99 -6.27 -10.03
C PHE A 94 -3.60 -7.75 -9.98
N ASP A 95 -4.12 -8.53 -10.91
CA ASP A 95 -3.86 -9.96 -11.02
C ASP A 95 -2.73 -10.20 -12.03
N LEU A 96 -1.66 -10.85 -11.60
CA LEU A 96 -0.48 -11.11 -12.42
C LEU A 96 -0.77 -12.03 -13.61
N THR A 97 -1.85 -12.82 -13.59
CA THR A 97 -2.24 -13.66 -14.71
C THR A 97 -3.23 -12.99 -15.66
N ARG A 98 -3.63 -11.74 -15.37
CA ARG A 98 -4.65 -10.98 -16.09
C ARG A 98 -4.16 -9.55 -16.40
N PRO A 99 -3.34 -9.37 -17.45
CA PRO A 99 -2.68 -8.09 -17.76
C PRO A 99 -3.63 -6.90 -17.92
N GLU A 100 -4.88 -7.13 -18.31
CA GLU A 100 -5.90 -6.08 -18.42
C GLU A 100 -6.19 -5.41 -17.07
N THR A 101 -6.07 -6.14 -15.97
CA THR A 101 -6.29 -5.60 -14.61
C THR A 101 -5.18 -4.65 -14.19
N LEU A 102 -3.95 -4.83 -14.72
CA LEU A 102 -2.87 -3.87 -14.54
C LEU A 102 -3.18 -2.58 -15.29
N ASN A 103 -3.68 -2.66 -16.53
CA ASN A 103 -4.07 -1.47 -17.30
C ASN A 103 -5.17 -0.66 -16.58
N SER A 104 -6.13 -1.33 -15.94
CA SER A 104 -7.18 -0.69 -15.14
C SER A 104 -6.63 0.13 -13.96
N ILE A 105 -5.43 -0.17 -13.44
CA ILE A 105 -4.83 0.56 -12.31
C ILE A 105 -4.68 2.04 -12.61
N LYS A 106 -4.45 2.43 -13.86
CA LYS A 106 -4.34 3.84 -14.25
C LYS A 106 -5.59 4.63 -13.84
N GLU A 107 -6.77 4.06 -14.08
CA GLU A 107 -8.04 4.71 -13.78
C GLU A 107 -8.37 4.64 -12.29
N TRP A 108 -8.14 3.50 -11.64
CA TRP A 108 -8.26 3.37 -10.19
C TRP A 108 -7.40 4.38 -9.45
N TYR A 109 -6.13 4.52 -9.86
CA TYR A 109 -5.19 5.49 -9.28
C TYR A 109 -5.67 6.92 -9.52
N ARG A 110 -6.04 7.28 -10.75
CA ARG A 110 -6.52 8.62 -11.07
C ARG A 110 -7.70 9.05 -10.19
N GLN A 111 -8.69 8.16 -10.01
CA GLN A 111 -9.86 8.46 -9.19
C GLN A 111 -9.54 8.50 -7.69
N ALA A 112 -8.86 7.46 -7.17
CA ALA A 112 -8.55 7.37 -5.74
C ALA A 112 -7.59 8.48 -5.28
N ASN A 113 -6.57 8.78 -6.07
CA ASN A 113 -5.63 9.88 -5.78
C ASN A 113 -6.30 11.25 -5.93
N GLY A 114 -7.29 11.39 -6.82
CA GLY A 114 -8.12 12.61 -6.89
C GLY A 114 -9.00 12.84 -5.66
N LEU A 115 -9.33 11.77 -4.91
CA LEU A 115 -10.10 11.84 -3.66
C LEU A 115 -9.19 12.01 -2.44
N ASN A 116 -7.99 11.44 -2.46
CA ASN A 116 -7.01 11.51 -1.38
C ASN A 116 -5.58 11.38 -1.93
N ASP A 117 -4.93 12.52 -2.17
CA ASP A 117 -3.55 12.60 -2.66
C ASP A 117 -2.50 12.48 -1.54
N GLN A 118 -2.92 12.43 -0.27
CA GLN A 118 -2.05 12.29 0.89
C GLN A 118 -1.79 10.83 1.28
N ALA A 119 -2.65 9.91 0.83
CA ALA A 119 -2.47 8.49 1.06
C ALA A 119 -1.22 7.97 0.34
N ILE A 120 -0.45 7.10 0.99
CA ILE A 120 0.66 6.41 0.33
C ILE A 120 0.09 5.38 -0.68
N PRO A 121 0.37 5.49 -1.99
CA PRO A 121 -0.02 4.47 -2.94
C PRO A 121 0.91 3.26 -2.84
N ILE A 122 0.36 2.05 -2.94
CA ILE A 122 1.11 0.80 -2.97
C ILE A 122 0.57 -0.06 -4.11
N LEU A 123 1.41 -0.50 -5.02
CA LEU A 123 1.03 -1.34 -6.14
C LEU A 123 1.32 -2.82 -5.83
N VAL A 124 0.30 -3.67 -5.95
CA VAL A 124 0.39 -5.08 -5.60
C VAL A 124 -0.09 -5.97 -6.75
N GLY A 125 0.80 -6.82 -7.25
CA GLY A 125 0.46 -7.90 -8.19
C GLY A 125 0.14 -9.18 -7.43
N THR A 126 -1.07 -9.71 -7.57
CA THR A 126 -1.54 -10.90 -6.85
C THR A 126 -1.42 -12.17 -7.70
N LYS A 127 -1.69 -13.33 -7.08
CA LYS A 127 -1.65 -14.65 -7.73
C LYS A 127 -0.26 -14.98 -8.30
N TYR A 128 0.79 -14.54 -7.61
CA TYR A 128 2.18 -14.82 -8.01
C TYR A 128 2.45 -16.33 -8.18
N ASP A 129 1.77 -17.17 -7.42
CA ASP A 129 1.86 -18.63 -7.53
C ASP A 129 1.38 -19.20 -8.87
N LEU A 130 0.48 -18.51 -9.58
CA LEU A 130 0.04 -18.87 -10.92
C LEU A 130 0.87 -18.15 -12.00
N PHE A 131 1.37 -16.96 -11.67
CA PHE A 131 2.22 -16.16 -12.56
C PHE A 131 3.52 -16.86 -12.92
N ILE A 132 4.14 -17.57 -11.98
CA ILE A 132 5.40 -18.28 -12.21
C ILE A 132 5.29 -19.43 -13.21
N ASP A 133 4.07 -19.93 -13.45
CA ASP A 133 3.78 -20.99 -14.42
C ASP A 133 3.60 -20.44 -15.85
N LEU A 134 3.54 -19.12 -16.03
CA LEU A 134 3.46 -18.48 -17.35
C LEU A 134 4.80 -18.55 -18.08
N ASP A 135 4.81 -18.34 -19.39
CA ASP A 135 6.05 -18.28 -20.15
C ASP A 135 6.91 -17.06 -19.74
N GLN A 136 8.24 -17.22 -19.84
CA GLN A 136 9.19 -16.21 -19.40
C GLN A 136 8.99 -14.84 -20.09
N SER A 137 8.57 -14.82 -21.36
CA SER A 137 8.37 -13.57 -22.09
C SER A 137 7.16 -12.79 -21.56
N THR A 138 6.09 -13.50 -21.18
CA THR A 138 4.92 -12.92 -20.52
C THR A 138 5.28 -12.41 -19.13
N GLN A 139 6.02 -13.19 -18.33
CA GLN A 139 6.47 -12.77 -17.01
C GLN A 139 7.31 -11.49 -17.07
N GLU A 140 8.24 -11.42 -18.02
CA GLU A 140 9.09 -10.26 -18.24
C GLU A 140 8.28 -9.02 -18.63
N LYS A 141 7.37 -9.17 -19.60
CA LYS A 141 6.52 -8.07 -20.05
C LYS A 141 5.69 -7.48 -18.92
N ILE A 142 5.00 -8.32 -18.15
CA ILE A 142 4.14 -7.88 -17.04
C ILE A 142 4.98 -7.19 -15.96
N SER A 143 6.13 -7.78 -15.59
CA SER A 143 7.02 -7.24 -14.57
C SER A 143 7.55 -5.85 -14.96
N ARG A 144 7.99 -5.68 -16.21
CA ARG A 144 8.50 -4.39 -16.70
C ARG A 144 7.43 -3.31 -16.71
N ILE A 145 6.21 -3.62 -17.16
CA ILE A 145 5.09 -2.66 -17.15
C ILE A 145 4.70 -2.30 -15.72
N ALA A 146 4.64 -3.28 -14.80
CA ALA A 146 4.33 -3.04 -13.40
C ALA A 146 5.39 -2.15 -12.71
N MET A 147 6.68 -2.38 -13.00
CA MET A 147 7.76 -1.52 -12.52
C MET A 147 7.63 -0.08 -13.02
N GLN A 148 7.25 0.13 -14.29
CA GLN A 148 7.00 1.46 -14.84
C GLN A 148 5.82 2.15 -14.13
N TYR A 149 4.72 1.43 -13.90
CA TYR A 149 3.57 1.97 -13.16
C TYR A 149 3.97 2.36 -11.73
N ALA A 150 4.71 1.50 -11.04
CA ALA A 150 5.22 1.76 -9.70
C ALA A 150 6.10 3.03 -9.65
N GLN A 151 6.97 3.23 -10.64
CA GLN A 151 7.80 4.43 -10.75
C GLN A 151 6.95 5.69 -10.96
N VAL A 152 6.01 5.67 -11.91
CA VAL A 152 5.16 6.83 -12.23
C VAL A 152 4.24 7.19 -11.05
N MET A 153 3.70 6.19 -10.36
CA MET A 153 2.86 6.37 -9.18
C MET A 153 3.67 6.71 -7.92
N ASN A 154 5.01 6.65 -7.98
CA ASN A 154 5.89 6.63 -6.81
C ASN A 154 5.38 5.66 -5.73
N ALA A 155 4.99 4.45 -6.14
CA ALA A 155 4.36 3.45 -5.28
C ALA A 155 5.29 2.25 -5.12
N PRO A 156 5.49 1.70 -3.90
CA PRO A 156 6.12 0.41 -3.73
C PRO A 156 5.44 -0.66 -4.57
N LEU A 157 6.22 -1.55 -5.20
CA LEU A 157 5.74 -2.67 -5.98
C LEU A 157 5.98 -3.98 -5.23
N ILE A 158 4.91 -4.74 -5.00
CA ILE A 158 4.99 -6.03 -4.33
C ILE A 158 4.22 -7.09 -5.12
N PHE A 159 4.89 -8.18 -5.50
CA PHE A 159 4.22 -9.38 -5.99
C PHE A 159 3.90 -10.31 -4.81
N THR A 160 2.68 -10.82 -4.77
CA THR A 160 2.13 -11.56 -3.63
C THR A 160 1.35 -12.78 -4.08
N SER A 161 1.35 -13.80 -3.24
CA SER A 161 0.42 -14.92 -3.35
C SER A 161 -0.28 -15.11 -2.02
N THR A 162 -1.58 -14.87 -2.00
CA THR A 162 -2.41 -15.10 -0.82
C THR A 162 -2.48 -16.60 -0.50
N ALA A 163 -2.64 -17.44 -1.53
CA ALA A 163 -2.69 -18.90 -1.41
C ALA A 163 -1.41 -19.47 -0.80
N LYS A 164 -0.24 -19.02 -1.26
CA LYS A 164 1.07 -19.48 -0.76
C LYS A 164 1.64 -18.62 0.38
N SER A 165 0.89 -17.62 0.86
CA SER A 165 1.31 -16.66 1.89
C SER A 165 2.60 -15.89 1.57
N ILE A 166 2.92 -15.74 0.28
CA ILE A 166 4.11 -15.01 -0.20
C ILE A 166 3.82 -13.52 -0.07
N ASN A 167 4.71 -12.78 0.61
CA ASN A 167 4.69 -11.32 0.77
C ASN A 167 3.44 -10.69 1.41
N VAL A 168 2.40 -11.46 1.78
CA VAL A 168 1.17 -10.95 2.43
C VAL A 168 1.47 -10.04 3.62
N GLN A 169 2.30 -10.49 4.57
CA GLN A 169 2.65 -9.69 5.75
C GLN A 169 3.58 -8.51 5.40
N LYS A 170 4.38 -8.65 4.33
CA LYS A 170 5.36 -7.62 3.93
C LYS A 170 4.66 -6.39 3.36
N ILE A 171 3.54 -6.56 2.64
CA ILE A 171 2.71 -5.44 2.15
C ILE A 171 2.37 -4.47 3.28
N PHE A 172 1.79 -4.98 4.37
CA PHE A 172 1.36 -4.14 5.49
C PHE A 172 2.51 -3.59 6.33
N LYS A 173 3.63 -4.33 6.44
CA LYS A 173 4.87 -3.82 7.07
C LYS A 173 5.45 -2.66 6.27
N ILE A 174 5.49 -2.77 4.95
CA ILE A 174 5.95 -1.71 4.05
C ILE A 174 5.01 -0.51 4.13
N ALA A 175 3.69 -0.72 4.06
CA ALA A 175 2.71 0.35 4.25
C ALA A 175 2.96 1.12 5.54
N LEU A 176 3.08 0.40 6.66
CA LEU A 176 3.36 0.98 7.97
C LEU A 176 4.68 1.78 7.97
N SER A 177 5.74 1.24 7.36
CA SER A 177 7.02 1.94 7.28
C SER A 177 6.95 3.24 6.49
N LYS A 178 6.15 3.29 5.43
CA LYS A 178 6.01 4.49 4.60
C LYS A 178 5.16 5.54 5.30
N ILE A 179 4.08 5.11 5.95
CA ILE A 179 3.19 5.99 6.74
C ILE A 179 3.96 6.67 7.88
N PHE A 180 4.81 5.92 8.59
CA PHE A 180 5.54 6.42 9.78
C PHE A 180 7.02 6.75 9.51
N ASN A 181 7.45 6.76 8.25
CA ASN A 181 8.84 6.97 7.84
C ASN A 181 9.86 6.11 8.62
N LEU A 182 9.54 4.82 8.80
CA LEU A 182 10.37 3.86 9.55
C LEU A 182 11.36 3.17 8.62
N THR A 183 12.55 2.89 9.12
CA THR A 183 13.52 2.04 8.42
C THR A 183 13.11 0.57 8.54
N LEU A 184 12.90 -0.10 7.40
CA LEU A 184 12.74 -1.55 7.33
C LEU A 184 14.05 -2.23 6.93
N THR A 185 14.35 -3.34 7.60
CA THR A 185 15.50 -4.20 7.30
C THR A 185 15.19 -5.31 6.30
N ILE A 186 14.00 -5.29 5.69
CA ILE A 186 13.60 -6.29 4.69
C ILE A 186 14.43 -6.06 3.41
N SER A 187 14.99 -7.13 2.84
CA SER A 187 15.70 -7.04 1.55
C SER A 187 14.74 -6.81 0.40
N GLU A 188 15.15 -6.00 -0.57
CA GLU A 188 14.39 -5.86 -1.83
C GLU A 188 14.63 -7.06 -2.73
N ILE A 189 13.65 -7.32 -3.60
CA ILE A 189 13.70 -8.37 -4.62
C ILE A 189 13.31 -7.70 -5.93
N ASN A 190 14.26 -7.58 -6.85
CA ASN A 190 14.07 -6.84 -8.11
C ASN A 190 14.25 -7.74 -9.34
N GLU A 191 14.60 -9.00 -9.14
CA GLU A 191 14.80 -9.97 -10.20
C GLU A 191 13.46 -10.39 -10.81
N ILE A 192 13.35 -10.33 -12.13
CA ILE A 192 12.13 -10.75 -12.84
C ILE A 192 11.99 -12.26 -12.73
N GLY A 193 10.77 -12.72 -12.45
CA GLY A 193 10.47 -14.12 -12.17
C GLY A 193 10.39 -14.40 -10.67
N ASP A 194 11.12 -13.64 -9.85
CA ASP A 194 11.02 -13.68 -8.39
C ASP A 194 9.82 -12.87 -7.86
N PRO A 195 9.41 -13.08 -6.58
CA PRO A 195 8.31 -12.33 -5.99
C PRO A 195 8.76 -10.92 -5.65
N LEU A 196 8.70 -10.03 -6.66
CA LEU A 196 9.14 -8.64 -6.59
C LEU A 196 8.75 -7.94 -5.29
N LEU A 197 9.70 -7.20 -4.74
CA LEU A 197 9.58 -6.47 -3.49
C LEU A 197 10.43 -5.20 -3.59
N ILE A 198 9.91 -4.20 -4.29
CA ILE A 198 10.60 -2.95 -4.64
C ILE A 198 9.95 -1.82 -3.86
N TYR A 199 10.65 -1.23 -2.90
CA TYR A 199 10.03 -0.25 -2.02
C TYR A 199 10.97 0.77 -1.40
N LYS A 200 12.29 0.59 -1.36
CA LYS A 200 13.19 1.49 -0.60
C LYS A 200 13.18 2.90 -1.17
N THR A 201 13.24 3.02 -2.49
CA THR A 201 13.27 4.31 -3.20
C THR A 201 11.89 4.84 -3.57
N LEU A 202 10.82 4.05 -3.44
CA LEU A 202 9.45 4.39 -3.83
C LEU A 202 8.55 4.64 -2.61
N GLY A 203 7.49 5.43 -2.78
CA GLY A 203 6.50 5.71 -1.73
C GLY A 203 7.02 6.57 -0.58
N ASN A 204 8.18 7.21 -0.77
CA ASN A 204 8.70 8.19 0.18
C ASN A 204 7.94 9.50 -0.01
N ARG A 205 7.37 10.05 1.05
CA ARG A 205 6.85 11.42 1.01
C ARG A 205 8.03 12.35 0.78
N SER A 206 7.98 13.19 -0.24
CA SER A 206 8.94 14.28 -0.40
C SER A 206 8.91 15.10 0.89
N THR A 207 9.99 15.06 1.67
CA THR A 207 10.19 16.10 2.68
C THR A 207 10.18 17.44 1.95
N PRO A 208 9.38 18.43 2.37
CA PRO A 208 9.57 19.79 1.87
C PRO A 208 11.03 20.13 2.10
N ILE A 209 11.75 20.51 1.05
CA ILE A 209 13.14 20.95 1.15
C ILE A 209 13.14 22.17 2.09
N ALA A 210 13.57 21.97 3.33
CA ALA A 210 13.97 23.07 4.18
C ALA A 210 15.30 23.60 3.64
N ASN A 211 15.24 24.67 2.85
CA ASN A 211 16.28 25.67 2.56
C ASN A 211 15.62 26.73 1.67
N ALA A 212 15.56 28.02 2.00
CA ALA A 212 16.68 28.83 2.48
C ALA A 212 16.24 29.96 3.41
N SER A 213 16.91 30.05 4.56
CA SER A 213 17.13 31.31 5.27
C SER A 213 18.61 31.38 5.63
N ALA A 214 19.41 31.98 4.74
CA ALA A 214 20.72 32.53 5.07
C ALA A 214 21.21 33.45 3.94
N SER A 215 20.74 34.70 3.94
CA SER A 215 21.59 35.86 3.68
C SER A 215 20.86 37.13 4.10
N SER A 216 20.88 37.41 5.40
CA SER A 216 20.72 38.76 5.91
C SER A 216 22.09 39.45 5.89
N SER A 217 22.26 40.46 5.05
CA SER A 217 23.12 41.58 5.39
C SER A 217 22.52 42.83 4.78
N ALA A 218 21.91 43.61 5.66
CA ALA A 218 21.44 44.95 5.41
C ALA A 218 22.61 45.88 5.05
N SER A 219 22.39 46.76 4.08
CA SER A 219 23.07 48.06 4.01
C SER A 219 22.27 49.02 3.11
N SER A 220 21.49 49.88 3.75
CA SER A 220 21.25 51.27 3.33
C SER A 220 21.70 52.15 4.51
N PRO A 221 21.91 53.47 4.40
CA PRO A 221 21.75 54.37 3.25
C PRO A 221 22.93 55.37 3.06
N SER A 222 22.94 56.15 1.98
CA SER A 222 23.16 57.61 2.05
C SER A 222 23.06 58.27 0.67
N ALA A 223 22.16 59.25 0.58
CA ALA A 223 22.20 60.30 -0.42
C ALA A 223 23.26 61.35 -0.03
N SER A 224 24.01 61.86 -1.01
CA SER A 224 24.53 63.24 -1.02
C SER A 224 25.23 63.56 -2.34
N THR A 225 24.89 64.73 -2.87
CA THR A 225 25.47 65.53 -3.99
C THR A 225 25.35 65.01 -5.41
#